data_AF-A0A2N1UF21-F1
#
_entry.id   AF-A0A2N1UF21-F1
#
_cell.length_a   1.000
_cell.length_b   1.000
_cell.length_c   1.000
_cell.angle_alpha   90.00
_cell.angle_beta   90.00
_cell.angle_gamma   90.00
#
_symmetry.space_group_name_H-M   'P 1'
#
loop_
_entity.id
_entity.type
_entity.pdbx_description
1 polymer ?
#
loop_
_entity_poly.entity_id
_entity_poly.type
_entity_poly.pdbx_seq_one_letter_code
_entity_poly.pdbx_strand_id
1 'polypeptide(L)' 'MKIEDLKLIMNNNLLKVENLKTWFAIKKGILRKTVGHVKAVDDISFQITAGSTFGLVGESGSGKT' A
#
# COMPACT_ATOMS: atom_id res chain seq x y z
N MET A 1 30.68 -12.51 12.87
CA MET A 1 29.27 -12.06 12.82
C MET A 1 29.25 -10.63 13.33
N LYS A 2 28.89 -9.65 12.50
CA LYS A 2 28.88 -8.24 12.88
C LYS A 2 27.57 -7.88 13.56
N ILE A 3 27.55 -6.81 14.36
CA ILE A 3 26.32 -6.33 15.01
C ILE A 3 25.27 -5.90 13.97
N GLU A 4 25.71 -5.46 12.79
CA GLU A 4 24.82 -5.16 11.66
C GLU A 4 24.05 -6.42 11.18
N ASP A 5 24.69 -7.58 11.14
CA ASP A 5 24.08 -8.84 10.71
C ASP A 5 23.00 -9.29 11.71
N LEU A 6 23.27 -9.11 13.01
CA LEU A 6 22.30 -9.35 14.08
C LEU A 6 21.08 -8.44 13.96
N LYS A 7 21.28 -7.16 13.64
CA LYS A 7 20.17 -6.23 13.36
C LYS A 7 19.36 -6.68 12.15
N LEU A 8 19.97 -7.15 11.07
CA LEU A 8 19.26 -7.64 9.90
C LEU A 8 18.41 -8.89 10.23
N ILE A 9 18.94 -9.81 11.04
CA ILE A 9 18.23 -11.01 11.51
C ILE A 9 17.11 -10.64 12.50
N MET A 10 17.31 -9.64 13.36
CA MET A 10 16.31 -9.18 14.33
C MET A 10 15.25 -8.27 13.69
N ASN A 11 15.57 -7.58 12.60
CA ASN A 11 14.66 -6.68 11.90
C ASN A 11 13.78 -7.49 10.95
N ASN A 12 12.86 -8.22 11.55
CA ASN A 12 12.00 -9.20 10.89
C ASN A 12 10.90 -8.56 10.02
N ASN A 13 11.02 -7.29 9.63
CA ASN A 13 10.06 -6.64 8.74
C ASN A 13 10.37 -6.97 7.28
N LEU A 14 9.54 -7.81 6.67
CA LEU A 14 9.65 -8.21 5.27
C LEU A 14 9.15 -7.11 4.33
N LEU A 15 8.06 -6.44 4.69
CA LEU A 15 7.48 -5.35 3.92
C LEU A 15 7.18 -4.18 4.84
N LYS A 16 7.57 -2.97 4.43
CA LYS A 16 7.17 -1.71 5.07
C LYS A 16 6.57 -0.82 3.99
N VAL A 17 5.32 -0.43 4.19
CA VAL A 17 4.58 0.49 3.33
C VAL A 17 4.35 1.77 4.12
N GLU A 18 4.72 2.90 3.54
CA GLU A 18 4.59 4.22 4.17
C GLU A 18 3.86 5.16 3.21
N ASN A 19 2.82 5.83 3.74
CA ASN A 19 2.06 6.86 3.05
C ASN A 19 1.57 6.47 1.65
N LEU A 20 1.11 5.22 1.48
CA LEU A 20 0.64 4.71 0.20
C LEU A 20 -0.59 5.49 -0.26
N LYS A 21 -0.53 5.98 -1.50
CA LYS A 21 -1.63 6.67 -2.17
C LYS A 21 -1.81 6.12 -3.58
N THR A 22 -3.02 5.71 -3.91
CA THR A 22 -3.37 5.20 -5.23
C THR A 22 -4.67 5.83 -5.67
N TRP A 23 -4.57 6.81 -6.57
CA TRP A 23 -5.68 7.64 -7.02
C TRP A 23 -5.90 7.50 -8.53
N PHE A 24 -7.13 7.25 -8.94
CA PHE A 24 -7.50 7.04 -10.34
C PHE A 24 -8.25 8.25 -10.90
N ALA A 25 -7.79 8.79 -12.04
CA ALA A 25 -8.41 9.95 -12.66
C ALA A 25 -9.81 9.63 -13.20
N ILE A 26 -10.78 10.48 -12.86
CA ILE A 26 -12.14 10.45 -13.41
C ILE A 26 -12.15 11.32 -14.67
N LYS A 27 -12.38 10.70 -15.84
CA LYS A 27 -12.46 11.39 -17.14
C LYS A 27 -13.92 11.56 -17.56
N LYS A 28 -14.30 12.76 -18.01
CA LYS A 28 -15.68 13.07 -18.45
C LYS A 28 -15.70 13.90 -19.75
N GLY A 29 -16.80 13.79 -20.50
CA GLY A 29 -17.07 14.55 -21.72
C GLY A 29 -16.39 14.00 -22.98
N ILE A 30 -16.74 14.59 -24.12
CA ILE A 30 -16.26 14.17 -25.46
C ILE A 30 -14.73 14.29 -25.57
N LEU A 31 -14.15 15.30 -24.91
CA LEU A 31 -12.71 15.54 -24.87
C LEU A 31 -11.98 14.79 -23.73
N ARG A 32 -12.67 13.90 -23.00
CA ARG A 32 -12.13 13.08 -21.89
C ARG A 32 -11.28 13.86 -20.87
N LYS A 33 -11.72 15.05 -20.47
CA LYS A 33 -11.01 15.87 -19.49
C LYS A 33 -11.07 15.23 -18.10
N THR A 34 -9.98 15.32 -17.35
CA THR A 34 -9.95 14.91 -15.94
C THR A 34 -10.77 15.90 -15.11
N VAL A 35 -11.76 15.39 -14.38
CA VAL A 35 -12.68 16.20 -13.55
C VAL A 35 -12.57 15.89 -12.06
N GLY A 36 -11.77 14.89 -11.69
CA GLY A 36 -11.57 14.48 -10.31
C GLY A 36 -10.72 13.21 -10.22
N HIS A 37 -10.56 12.69 -9.01
CA HIS A 37 -9.87 11.43 -8.76
C HIS A 37 -10.66 10.58 -7.77
N VAL A 38 -10.77 9.28 -8.04
CA VAL A 38 -11.17 8.28 -7.05
C VAL A 38 -9.94 7.94 -6.23
N LYS A 39 -9.99 8.19 -4.93
CA LYS A 39 -8.92 7.81 -4.00
C LYS A 39 -9.14 6.36 -3.55
N ALA A 40 -8.57 5.40 -4.26
CA ALA A 40 -8.72 3.98 -3.92
C ALA A 40 -7.91 3.60 -2.67
N VAL A 41 -6.73 4.23 -2.50
CA VAL A 41 -5.93 4.16 -1.28
C VAL A 41 -5.50 5.59 -0.94
N ASP A 42 -5.72 6.03 0.29
CA ASP A 42 -5.31 7.36 0.75
C ASP A 42 -4.56 7.26 2.08
N ASP A 43 -3.25 7.47 2.02
CA ASP A 43 -2.35 7.62 3.16
C ASP A 43 -2.31 6.41 4.11
N ILE A 44 -2.17 5.21 3.55
CA ILE A 44 -2.08 3.98 4.34
C ILE A 44 -0.61 3.62 4.61
N SER A 45 -0.30 3.31 5.86
CA SER A 45 1.01 2.81 6.28
C SER A 45 0.86 1.53 7.09
N PHE A 46 1.62 0.49 6.75
CA PHE A 46 1.61 -0.79 7.45
C PHE A 46 2.91 -1.56 7.26
N GLN A 47 3.12 -2.60 8.06
CA GLN A 47 4.30 -3.46 8.03
C GLN A 47 3.87 -4.92 8.03
N ILE A 48 4.58 -5.77 7.29
CA ILE A 48 4.42 -7.22 7.31
C ILE A 48 5.74 -7.83 7.81
N THR A 49 5.65 -8.59 8.89
CA THR A 49 6.77 -9.31 9.47
C THR A 49 7.02 -10.61 8.69
N ALA A 50 8.28 -10.98 8.48
CA ALA A 50 8.68 -12.23 7.87
C ALA A 50 8.11 -13.43 8.64
N GLY A 51 7.70 -14.47 7.90
CA GLY A 51 7.08 -15.66 8.48
C GLY A 51 5.64 -15.48 8.98
N SER A 52 5.03 -14.31 8.78
CA SER A 52 3.61 -14.08 9.10
C SER A 52 2.72 -14.25 7.87
N THR A 53 1.44 -14.53 8.11
CA THR A 53 0.39 -14.45 7.08
C THR A 53 -0.34 -13.12 7.25
N PHE A 54 -0.38 -12.32 6.19
CA PHE A 54 -1.14 -11.07 6.15
C PHE A 54 -2.41 -11.24 5.31
N GLY A 55 -3.57 -10.99 5.91
CA GLY A 55 -4.86 -11.04 5.22
C GLY A 55 -5.42 -9.64 5.00
N LEU A 56 -5.57 -9.23 3.74
CA LEU A 56 -6.22 -7.97 3.39
C LEU A 56 -7.70 -8.20 3.08
N VAL A 57 -8.58 -7.62 3.90
CA VAL A 57 -10.05 -7.78 3.80
C VAL A 57 -10.75 -6.43 3.64
N GLY A 58 -11.98 -6.44 3.13
CA GLY A 58 -12.78 -5.23 2.94
C GLY A 58 -13.89 -5.40 1.91
N GLU A 59 -14.77 -4.41 1.80
CA GLU A 59 -15.90 -4.39 0.86
C GLU A 59 -15.48 -4.39 -0.62
N SER A 60 -16.41 -4.68 -1.53
CA SER A 60 -16.16 -4.59 -2.97
C SER A 60 -15.72 -3.16 -3.34
N GLY A 61 -14.62 -3.04 -4.09
CA GLY A 61 -14.08 -1.74 -4.51
C GLY A 61 -13.23 -0.99 -3.47
N SER A 62 -12.91 -1.59 -2.31
CA SER A 62 -12.13 -0.94 -1.24
C SER A 62 -10.63 -0.77 -1.51
N GLY A 63 -10.16 -0.99 -2.74
CA GLY A 63 -8.73 -0.80 -3.10
C GLY A 63 -7.79 -1.91 -2.64
N LYS A 64 -8.26 -3.16 -2.51
CA LYS A 64 -7.42 -4.33 -2.17
C LYS A 64 -6.57 -4.86 -3.33
N THR A 65 -6.94 -4.52 -4.56
CA THR A 65 -6.34 -4.97 -5.83
C THR A 65 -6.01 -3.73 -6.64
#